data_AF-A0A6C0H058-F1
#
_entry.id   AF-A0A6C0H058-F1
#
_cell.length_a   1.000
_cell.length_b   1.000
_cell.length_c   1.000
_cell.angle_alpha   90.00
_cell.angle_beta   90.00
_cell.angle_gamma   90.00
#
_symmetry.space_group_name_H-M   'P 1'
#
loop_
_entity.id
_entity.type
_entity.pdbx_description
1 polymer ?
#
loop_
_entity_poly.entity_id
_entity_poly.type
_entity_poly.pdbx_seq_one_letter_code
_entity_poly.pdbx_strand_id
1 'polypeptide(L)'
;MSVREQSTEVLDYLLKKYKNDIKNRSINIILTDNIFDPWINPNEGYIPYCFKCKQIYEEFKTSPKDICAMVHSSGCLWYDYYIKKISEINNKVIFKLNLQEREPKK
;
A
#
# COMPACT_ATOMS: atom_id res chain seq x y z
N MET A 1 6.62 -6.88 -25.24
CA MET A 1 5.82 -6.63 -24.02
C MET A 1 6.20 -5.25 -23.52
N SER A 2 5.27 -4.29 -23.50
CA SER A 2 5.53 -2.96 -22.95
C SER A 2 5.82 -3.11 -21.45
N VAL A 3 7.05 -2.82 -21.05
CA VAL A 3 7.41 -2.72 -19.63
C VAL A 3 6.52 -1.59 -19.10
N ARG A 4 5.64 -1.90 -18.15
CA ARG A 4 4.81 -0.88 -17.52
C ARG A 4 5.76 0.00 -16.71
N GLU A 5 6.17 1.12 -17.29
CA GLU A 5 7.04 2.06 -16.61
C GLU A 5 6.25 2.80 -15.53
N GLN A 6 6.82 2.82 -14.33
CA GLN A 6 6.31 3.53 -13.18
C GLN A 6 6.89 4.94 -13.19
N SER A 7 6.11 5.96 -12.81
CA SER A 7 6.65 7.33 -12.79
C SER A 7 7.81 7.44 -11.81
N THR A 8 8.80 8.27 -12.13
CA THR A 8 10.01 8.47 -11.31
C THR A 8 9.67 8.86 -9.86
N GLU A 9 8.66 9.72 -9.67
CA GLU A 9 8.20 10.13 -8.33
C GLU A 9 7.70 8.94 -7.50
N VAL A 10 6.93 8.05 -8.12
CA VAL A 10 6.39 6.85 -7.45
C VAL A 10 7.53 5.88 -7.14
N LEU A 11 8.47 5.72 -8.06
CA LEU A 11 9.64 4.86 -7.89
C LEU A 11 10.52 5.33 -6.72
N ASP A 12 10.86 6.61 -6.67
CA ASP A 12 11.67 7.21 -5.60
C ASP A 12 11.01 7.05 -4.22
N TYR A 13 9.69 7.28 -4.14
CA TYR A 13 8.92 7.05 -2.93
C TYR A 13 8.99 5.59 -2.48
N LEU A 14 8.75 4.65 -3.39
CA LEU A 14 8.75 3.21 -3.09
C LEU A 14 10.13 2.71 -2.67
N LEU A 15 11.20 3.16 -3.34
CA LEU A 15 12.58 2.82 -3.00
C LEU A 15 12.95 3.26 -1.59
N LYS A 16 12.61 4.51 -1.24
CA LYS A 16 12.88 5.06 0.08
C LYS A 16 12.13 4.29 1.17
N LYS A 17 10.86 3.99 0.94
CA LYS A 17 10.03 3.25 1.90
C LYS A 17 10.50 1.79 2.04
N TYR A 18 10.75 1.13 0.91
CA TYR A 18 11.21 -0.26 0.88
C TYR A 18 12.53 -0.45 1.63
N LYS A 19 13.50 0.44 1.42
CA LYS A 19 14.78 0.43 2.14
C LYS A 19 14.62 0.56 3.66
N ASN A 20 13.62 1.33 4.11
CA ASN A 20 13.33 1.47 5.54
C ASN A 20 12.61 0.24 6.09
N ASP A 21 11.67 -0.34 5.34
CA ASP A 21 10.92 -1.52 5.78
C ASP A 21 11.80 -2.78 5.86
N ILE A 22 12.72 -2.99 4.91
CA ILE A 22 13.73 -4.08 4.98
C ILE A 22 14.59 -3.97 6.24
N LYS A 23 15.01 -2.74 6.59
CA LYS A 23 15.83 -2.50 7.79
C LYS A 23 15.07 -2.77 9.09
N ASN A 24 13.74 -2.60 9.06
CA ASN A 24 12.90 -2.65 10.25
C ASN A 24 12.17 -3.99 10.45
N ARG A 25 12.17 -4.91 9.46
CA ARG A 25 11.43 -6.18 9.55
C ARG A 25 12.28 -7.38 9.16
N SER A 26 12.16 -8.46 9.96
CA SER A 26 12.63 -9.79 9.59
C SER A 26 11.90 -10.26 8.33
N ILE A 27 12.66 -10.75 7.34
CA ILE A 27 12.23 -11.18 5.99
C ILE A 27 10.94 -12.04 5.99
N ASN A 28 10.66 -12.78 7.06
CA ASN A 28 9.51 -13.69 7.17
C ASN A 28 8.12 -13.00 7.22
N ILE A 29 7.99 -11.75 7.71
CA ILE A 29 6.69 -11.04 7.74
C ILE A 29 6.30 -10.50 6.35
N ILE A 30 7.29 -10.34 5.47
CA ILE A 30 7.12 -9.77 4.13
C ILE A 30 6.39 -10.76 3.21
N LEU A 31 6.54 -12.07 3.45
CA LEU A 31 6.06 -13.14 2.57
C LEU A 31 4.62 -13.60 2.83
N THR A 32 4.05 -13.38 4.02
CA THR A 32 2.79 -14.04 4.44
C THR A 32 1.50 -13.30 4.09
N ASP A 33 1.54 -11.98 3.85
CA ASP A 33 0.31 -11.18 3.71
C ASP A 33 -0.10 -10.90 2.23
N ASN A 34 0.56 -11.47 1.21
CA ASN A 34 0.36 -11.09 -0.21
C ASN A 34 0.56 -9.58 -0.49
N ILE A 35 1.23 -8.86 0.42
CA ILE A 35 1.38 -7.39 0.35
C ILE A 35 2.59 -7.01 -0.52
N PHE A 36 3.50 -7.96 -0.77
CA PHE A 36 4.75 -7.69 -1.45
C PHE A 36 5.36 -8.99 -2.03
N ASP A 37 5.83 -8.92 -3.27
CA ASP A 37 6.76 -9.94 -3.80
C ASP A 37 8.19 -9.43 -3.56
N PRO A 38 8.94 -10.00 -2.60
CA PRO A 38 10.30 -9.56 -2.30
C PRO A 38 11.32 -9.85 -3.39
N TRP A 39 10.91 -10.55 -4.44
CA TRP A 39 11.73 -10.79 -5.62
C TRP A 39 11.56 -9.71 -6.69
N ILE A 40 10.60 -8.77 -6.53
CA ILE A 40 10.50 -7.59 -7.37
C ILE A 40 11.42 -6.51 -6.83
N ASN A 41 12.61 -6.38 -7.43
CA ASN A 41 13.48 -5.25 -7.16
C ASN A 41 12.82 -3.97 -7.72
N PRO A 42 12.53 -2.94 -6.89
CA PRO A 42 11.97 -1.67 -7.36
C PRO A 42 12.77 -1.06 -8.52
N ASN A 43 14.09 -1.24 -8.55
CA ASN A 43 14.95 -0.69 -9.59
C ASN A 43 14.93 -1.49 -10.90
N GLU A 44 14.41 -2.73 -10.90
CA GLU A 44 14.49 -3.65 -12.04
C GLU A 44 13.12 -3.97 -12.64
N GLY A 45 12.03 -3.42 -12.08
CA GLY A 45 10.70 -3.73 -12.57
C GLY A 45 9.58 -2.85 -12.01
N TYR A 46 8.37 -3.14 -12.48
CA TYR A 46 7.14 -2.52 -12.03
C TYR A 46 6.70 -3.13 -10.68
N ILE A 47 6.54 -2.31 -9.65
CA ILE A 47 5.93 -2.75 -8.39
C ILE A 47 4.41 -2.66 -8.53
N PRO A 48 3.67 -3.78 -8.47
CA PRO A 48 2.22 -3.73 -8.54
C PRO A 48 1.63 -3.00 -7.34
N TYR A 49 0.57 -2.23 -7.59
CA TYR A 49 -0.22 -1.63 -6.51
C TYR A 49 -0.75 -2.70 -5.57
N CYS A 50 -0.74 -2.39 -4.28
CA CYS A 50 -1.45 -3.19 -3.31
C CYS A 50 -2.95 -3.22 -3.66
N PHE A 51 -3.46 -4.42 -3.99
CA PHE A 51 -4.85 -4.61 -4.42
C PHE A 51 -5.85 -4.02 -3.44
N LYS A 52 -5.71 -4.34 -2.14
CA LYS A 52 -6.61 -3.85 -1.08
C LYS A 52 -6.54 -2.32 -0.93
N CYS A 53 -5.34 -1.73 -0.87
CA CYS A 53 -5.21 -0.27 -0.75
C CYS A 53 -5.80 0.46 -1.96
N LYS A 54 -5.59 -0.08 -3.17
CA LYS A 54 -6.19 0.46 -4.39
C LYS A 54 -7.70 0.36 -4.36
N GLN A 55 -8.25 -0.79 -3.99
CA GLN A 55 -9.69 -1.00 -3.91
C GLN A 55 -10.36 0.02 -2.97
N ILE A 56 -9.82 0.19 -1.76
CA ILE A 56 -10.33 1.16 -0.78
C ILE A 56 -10.32 2.58 -1.35
N TYR A 57 -9.24 2.95 -2.05
CA TYR A 57 -9.15 4.26 -2.68
C TYR A 57 -10.20 4.47 -3.78
N GLU A 58 -10.41 3.50 -4.68
CA GLU A 58 -11.42 3.61 -5.74
C GLU A 58 -12.84 3.67 -5.18
N GLU A 59 -13.12 2.90 -4.12
CA GLU A 59 -14.40 2.96 -3.39
C GLU A 59 -14.60 4.35 -2.75
N PHE A 60 -13.57 4.87 -2.08
CA PHE A 60 -13.61 6.20 -1.46
C PHE A 60 -13.79 7.31 -2.50
N LYS A 61 -13.13 7.21 -3.64
CA LYS A 61 -13.25 8.17 -4.75
C LYS A 61 -14.67 8.26 -5.27
N THR A 62 -15.39 7.13 -5.30
CA THR A 62 -16.79 7.06 -5.77
C THR A 62 -17.77 7.53 -4.70
N SER A 63 -17.48 7.25 -3.43
CA SER A 63 -18.31 7.64 -2.29
C SER A 63 -17.43 8.15 -1.16
N PRO A 64 -17.07 9.45 -1.17
CA PRO A 64 -16.26 10.05 -0.12
C PRO A 64 -16.97 9.99 1.22
N LYS A 65 -16.24 9.62 2.28
CA LYS A 65 -16.77 9.47 3.64
C LYS A 65 -15.84 10.16 4.63
N ASP A 66 -16.34 10.43 5.83
CA ASP A 66 -15.53 11.01 6.92
C ASP A 66 -14.64 9.97 7.60
N ILE A 67 -14.95 8.67 7.45
CA ILE A 67 -14.15 7.59 8.01
C ILE A 67 -13.75 6.64 6.89
N CYS A 68 -12.45 6.38 6.79
CA CYS A 68 -11.88 5.41 5.85
C CYS A 68 -11.18 4.28 6.61
N ALA A 69 -11.67 3.06 6.46
CA ALA A 69 -11.10 1.87 7.08
C ALA A 69 -10.05 1.26 6.14
N MET A 70 -8.78 1.34 6.54
CA MET A 70 -7.66 0.75 5.82
C MET A 70 -7.34 -0.64 6.36
N VAL A 71 -7.15 -1.62 5.48
CA VAL A 71 -6.83 -3.01 5.87
C VAL A 71 -5.35 -3.16 6.26
N HIS A 72 -4.46 -2.43 5.59
CA HIS A 72 -3.03 -2.47 5.86
C HIS A 72 -2.60 -1.33 6.79
N SER A 73 -1.55 -1.58 7.56
CA SER A 73 -0.85 -0.56 8.33
C SER A 73 0.35 0.00 7.54
N SER A 74 1.19 0.79 8.20
CA SER A 74 2.41 1.37 7.63
C SER A 74 3.35 0.37 6.94
N GLY A 75 3.23 -0.93 7.24
CA GLY A 75 4.02 -2.00 6.62
C GLY A 75 3.66 -2.37 5.18
N CYS A 76 2.60 -1.81 4.60
CA CYS A 76 2.36 -1.91 3.16
C CYS A 76 3.03 -0.74 2.45
N LEU A 77 3.83 -1.01 1.41
CA LEU A 77 4.56 0.01 0.65
C LEU A 77 3.64 1.09 0.08
N TRP A 78 2.44 0.71 -0.31
CA TRP A 78 1.45 1.59 -0.92
C TRP A 78 0.51 2.27 0.07
N TYR A 79 0.56 1.92 1.36
CA TYR A 79 -0.36 2.44 2.36
C TYR A 79 -0.34 3.97 2.43
N ASP A 80 0.83 4.58 2.70
CA ASP A 80 0.91 6.05 2.86
C ASP A 80 0.60 6.79 1.55
N TYR A 81 0.93 6.18 0.40
CA TYR A 81 0.57 6.71 -0.91
C TYR A 81 -0.95 6.84 -1.07
N TYR A 82 -1.70 5.78 -0.76
CA TYR A 82 -3.16 5.81 -0.86
C TYR A 82 -3.82 6.64 0.25
N ILE A 83 -3.25 6.69 1.46
CA ILE A 83 -3.66 7.63 2.53
C ILE A 83 -3.60 9.06 1.99
N LYS A 84 -2.46 9.45 1.41
CA LYS A 84 -2.27 10.78 0.84
C LYS A 84 -3.32 11.08 -0.24
N LYS A 85 -3.55 10.13 -1.16
CA LYS A 85 -4.56 10.28 -2.22
C LYS A 85 -5.98 10.43 -1.70
N ILE A 86 -6.34 9.73 -0.62
CA ILE A 86 -7.65 9.88 0.03
C ILE A 86 -7.75 11.24 0.73
N SER A 87 -6.68 11.69 1.40
CA SER A 87 -6.62 13.01 2.04
C SER A 87 -6.69 14.17 1.04
N GLU A 88 -6.19 13.99 -0.19
CA GLU A 88 -6.34 14.96 -1.28
C GLU A 88 -7.82 15.11 -1.71
N ILE A 89 -8.65 14.07 -1.55
CA ILE A 89 -10.09 14.10 -1.84
C ILE A 89 -10.88 14.69 -0.66
N ASN A 90 -10.60 14.23 0.56
CA ASN A 90 -11.21 14.74 1.79
C ASN A 90 -10.14 14.91 2.87
N ASN A 91 -9.74 16.15 3.13
CA ASN A 91 -8.70 16.48 4.11
C ASN A 91 -9.13 16.27 5.58
N LYS A 92 -10.43 16.03 5.85
CA LYS A 92 -10.97 15.76 7.19
C LYS A 92 -11.21 14.27 7.46
N VAL A 93 -10.86 13.41 6.51
CA VAL A 93 -11.04 11.96 6.65
C VAL A 93 -10.27 11.41 7.85
N ILE A 94 -10.93 10.55 8.63
CA ILE A 94 -10.36 9.82 9.75
C ILE A 94 -10.00 8.41 9.27
N PHE A 95 -8.73 8.06 9.35
CA PHE A 95 -8.25 6.73 9.00
C PHE A 95 -8.32 5.78 10.19
N LYS A 96 -8.95 4.62 9.99
CA LYS A 96 -8.97 3.52 10.97
C LYS A 96 -8.27 2.31 10.38
N LEU A 97 -7.51 1.59 11.20
CA LEU A 97 -6.94 0.31 10.82
C LEU A 97 -7.98 -0.78 11.08
N ASN A 98 -8.45 -1.45 10.04
CA ASN A 98 -9.36 -2.58 10.17
C ASN A 98 -8.56 -3.89 10.23
N LEU A 99 -8.36 -4.39 11.45
CA LEU A 99 -7.62 -5.64 11.71
C LEU A 99 -8.49 -6.90 11.56
N GLN A 100 -9.80 -6.77 11.29
CA GLN A 100 -10.75 -7.90 11.32
C GLN A 100 -10.52 -8.94 10.20
N GLU A 101 -9.77 -8.61 9.13
CA GLU A 101 -9.42 -9.60 8.08
C GLU A 101 -8.19 -10.47 8.44
N ARG A 102 -7.55 -10.27 9.60
CA ARG A 102 -6.37 -11.05 10.03
C ARG A 102 -6.69 -12.32 10.80
N GLU A 103 -7.96 -12.62 11.08
CA GLU A 103 -8.29 -13.92 11.66
C GLU A 103 -8.19 -15.00 10.57
N PRO A 104 -7.29 -15.99 10.73
CA PRO A 104 -7.34 -17.16 9.86
C PRO A 104 -8.71 -17.80 10.05
N LYS A 105 -9.42 -18.03 8.94
CA LYS A 105 -10.60 -18.89 8.95
C LYS A 105 -10.17 -20.22 9.57
N LYS A 106 -10.73 -20.54 10.74
CA LYS A 106 -10.58 -21.84 11.40
C LYS A 106 -11.00 -22.98 10.48
#